data_AF-A0A1T4XUW9-F1
#
_entry.id   AF-A0A1T4XUW9-F1
#
_cell.length_a   1.000
_cell.length_b   1.000
_cell.length_c   1.000
_cell.angle_alpha   90.00
_cell.angle_beta   90.00
_cell.angle_gamma   90.00
#
_symmetry.space_group_name_H-M   'P 1'
#
loop_
_entity.id
_entity.type
_entity.pdbx_description
1 polymer ?
#
loop_
_entity_poly.entity_id
_entity_poly.type
_entity_poly.pdbx_seq_one_letter_code
_entity_poly.pdbx_strand_id
1 'polypeptide(L)'
;MMSRYPLELPFRGERSYLHGTDLYQSVVGAVGDDLPQGPFSMMFHSLLRQAPDLICSRESLRQWREDPAFRGELRFGSAENTLHAVLLESDRPVTERKLCNENEVAAAAEVDESAKTAKLLHPRIGVPIEQVVFLNKHLHLKLLPHLSPKWLFARLELESSLPPVCADSLEVVLKQVLGNRFTRSDILLDGKRYGTISFSTPQ
;
A
#
# COMPACT_ATOMS: atom_id res chain seq x y z
N MET A 1 -21.27 -3.40 15.21
CA MET A 1 -21.83 -2.30 14.38
C MET A 1 -20.97 -2.16 13.14
N MET A 2 -21.60 -2.04 11.97
CA MET A 2 -20.92 -1.90 10.69
C MET A 2 -20.95 -0.43 10.28
N SER A 3 -19.80 0.10 9.89
CA SER A 3 -19.64 1.49 9.43
C SER A 3 -19.29 1.50 7.94
N ARG A 4 -19.77 2.51 7.20
CA ARG A 4 -19.50 2.71 5.78
C ARG A 4 -18.96 4.11 5.54
N TYR A 5 -17.83 4.20 4.84
CA TYR A 5 -17.17 5.46 4.50
C TYR A 5 -16.96 5.52 2.99
N PRO A 6 -17.67 6.42 2.29
CA PRO A 6 -17.34 6.75 0.89
C PRO A 6 -15.95 7.36 0.82
N LEU A 7 -15.08 6.83 -0.05
CA LEU A 7 -13.73 7.34 -0.25
C LEU A 7 -13.65 8.07 -1.59
N GLU A 8 -13.40 9.38 -1.53
CA GLU A 8 -13.16 10.21 -2.71
C GLU A 8 -11.65 10.36 -2.92
N LEU A 9 -11.16 9.86 -4.04
CA LEU A 9 -9.74 9.68 -4.31
C LEU A 9 -9.42 10.09 -5.76
N PRO A 10 -8.40 10.91 -6.02
CA PRO A 10 -7.98 11.23 -7.38
C PRO A 10 -7.17 10.10 -8.01
N PHE A 11 -7.18 10.01 -9.34
CA PHE A 11 -6.15 9.24 -10.05
C PHE A 11 -4.78 9.91 -9.94
N ARG A 12 -3.70 9.12 -10.03
CA ARG A 12 -2.32 9.59 -9.87
C ARG A 12 -1.55 9.56 -11.20
N GLY A 13 -1.21 10.74 -11.71
CA GLY A 13 -0.63 10.93 -13.04
C GLY A 13 -1.53 10.37 -14.14
N GLU A 14 -0.95 9.65 -15.10
CA GLU A 14 -1.65 9.05 -16.25
C GLU A 14 -2.40 7.74 -15.94
N ARG A 15 -2.43 7.30 -14.68
CA ARG A 15 -3.10 6.04 -14.31
C ARG A 15 -4.61 6.16 -14.48
N SER A 16 -5.25 5.06 -14.87
CA SER A 16 -6.71 4.92 -14.93
C SER A 16 -7.25 4.04 -13.79
N TYR A 17 -6.52 4.02 -12.67
CA TYR A 17 -6.85 3.27 -11.46
C TYR A 17 -6.34 4.03 -10.23
N LEU A 18 -7.01 3.85 -9.11
CA LEU A 18 -6.66 4.45 -7.82
C LEU A 18 -5.35 3.87 -7.28
N HIS A 19 -4.47 4.74 -6.82
CA HIS A 19 -3.17 4.32 -6.33
C HIS A 19 -3.25 3.79 -4.90
N GLY A 20 -2.58 2.67 -4.63
CA GLY A 20 -2.65 2.02 -3.31
C GLY A 20 -2.14 2.87 -2.14
N THR A 21 -1.26 3.85 -2.39
CA THR A 21 -0.82 4.82 -1.37
C THR A 21 -1.98 5.71 -0.92
N ASP A 22 -2.80 6.18 -1.86
CA ASP A 22 -3.91 7.08 -1.60
C ASP A 22 -5.05 6.33 -0.90
N LEU A 23 -5.27 5.08 -1.30
CA LEU A 23 -6.18 4.15 -0.62
C LEU A 23 -5.75 3.90 0.82
N TYR A 24 -4.47 3.64 1.07
CA TYR A 24 -3.95 3.48 2.44
C TYR A 24 -4.24 4.73 3.28
N GLN A 25 -3.89 5.92 2.78
CA GLN A 25 -4.10 7.17 3.52
C GLN A 25 -5.57 7.44 3.80
N SER A 26 -6.42 7.26 2.79
CA SER A 26 -7.86 7.52 2.94
C SER A 26 -8.53 6.53 3.88
N VAL A 27 -8.09 5.27 3.87
CA VAL A 27 -8.62 4.28 4.82
C VAL A 27 -8.17 4.58 6.25
N VAL A 28 -6.88 4.85 6.47
CA VAL A 28 -6.38 5.21 7.80
C VAL A 28 -7.05 6.50 8.29
N GLY A 29 -7.21 7.50 7.42
CA GLY A 29 -7.88 8.76 7.74
C GLY A 29 -9.38 8.63 8.01
N ALA A 30 -10.09 7.76 7.27
CA ALA A 30 -11.53 7.54 7.45
C ALA A 30 -11.86 6.83 8.77
N VAL A 31 -11.00 5.89 9.19
CA VAL A 31 -11.13 5.25 10.52
C VAL A 31 -10.67 6.20 11.63
N GLY A 32 -9.64 7.00 11.37
CA GLY A 32 -9.21 8.06 12.28
C GLY A 32 -8.78 7.53 13.65
N ASP A 33 -9.24 8.19 14.73
CA ASP A 33 -8.87 7.86 16.11
C ASP A 33 -9.41 6.50 16.58
N ASP A 34 -10.38 5.91 15.87
CA ASP A 34 -10.93 4.58 16.17
C ASP A 34 -10.02 3.43 15.70
N LEU A 35 -8.89 3.74 15.06
CA LEU A 35 -7.94 2.76 14.54
C LEU A 35 -7.34 1.94 15.71
N PRO A 36 -7.57 0.62 15.76
CA PRO A 36 -6.94 -0.21 16.78
C PRO A 36 -5.42 -0.14 16.69
N GLN A 37 -4.78 -0.02 17.86
CA GLN A 37 -3.33 -0.16 17.97
C GLN A 37 -2.89 -1.60 17.63
N GLY A 38 -1.72 -1.73 17.01
CA GLY A 38 -1.13 -3.01 16.66
C GLY A 38 -1.12 -3.28 15.15
N PRO A 39 -1.00 -4.56 14.74
CA PRO A 39 -0.70 -4.93 13.37
C PRO A 39 -1.67 -4.35 12.34
N PHE A 40 -1.12 -3.95 11.21
CA PHE A 40 -1.89 -3.50 10.05
C PHE A 40 -1.68 -4.46 8.89
N SER A 41 -2.74 -4.86 8.21
CA SER A 41 -2.66 -5.56 6.94
C SER A 41 -3.63 -4.98 5.93
N MET A 42 -3.16 -4.83 4.69
CA MET A 42 -3.95 -4.42 3.53
C MET A 42 -3.60 -5.31 2.36
N MET A 43 -4.60 -5.79 1.63
CA MET A 43 -4.43 -6.62 0.44
C MET A 43 -5.41 -6.21 -0.64
N PHE A 44 -4.89 -5.94 -1.83
CA PHE A 44 -5.67 -5.68 -3.03
C PHE A 44 -5.79 -6.96 -3.86
N HIS A 45 -7.01 -7.28 -4.27
CA HIS A 45 -7.32 -8.39 -5.16
C HIS A 45 -7.42 -7.97 -6.62
N SER A 46 -7.76 -6.70 -6.87
CA SER A 46 -7.85 -6.13 -8.22
C SER A 46 -7.74 -4.61 -8.17
N LEU A 47 -7.55 -4.00 -9.34
CA LEU A 47 -7.46 -2.55 -9.48
C LEU A 47 -8.83 -1.90 -9.26
N LEU A 48 -8.82 -0.75 -8.58
CA LEU A 48 -9.99 0.11 -8.42
C LEU A 48 -9.94 1.22 -9.47
N ARG A 49 -10.97 1.34 -10.29
CA ARG A 49 -11.15 2.36 -11.33
C ARG A 49 -12.23 3.38 -10.96
N GLN A 50 -13.11 3.04 -10.02
CA GLN A 50 -14.13 3.94 -9.48
C GLN A 50 -13.91 4.17 -7.98
N ALA A 51 -14.53 5.22 -7.44
CA ALA A 51 -14.41 5.57 -6.03
C ALA A 51 -15.02 4.46 -5.16
N PRO A 52 -14.27 3.89 -4.20
CA PRO A 52 -14.78 2.81 -3.37
C PRO A 52 -15.53 3.30 -2.14
N ASP A 53 -16.27 2.38 -1.55
CA ASP A 53 -16.72 2.45 -0.17
C ASP A 53 -15.83 1.55 0.70
N LEU A 54 -15.42 2.08 1.84
CA LEU A 54 -14.80 1.33 2.91
C LEU A 54 -15.89 0.85 3.87
N ILE A 55 -16.00 -0.47 4.04
CA ILE A 55 -16.91 -1.07 5.02
C ILE A 55 -16.07 -1.60 6.19
N CYS A 56 -16.36 -1.17 7.41
CA CYS A 56 -15.64 -1.55 8.62
C CYS A 56 -16.56 -2.31 9.59
N SER A 57 -16.05 -3.33 10.26
CA SER A 57 -16.76 -4.05 11.33
C SER A 57 -15.79 -4.73 12.29
N ARG A 58 -16.22 -4.93 13.55
CA ARG A 58 -15.53 -5.80 14.51
C ARG A 58 -15.76 -7.28 14.24
N GLU A 59 -16.79 -7.59 13.47
CA GLU A 59 -17.07 -8.94 12.99
C GLU A 59 -16.34 -9.21 11.68
N SER A 60 -16.14 -10.50 11.37
CA SER A 60 -15.59 -10.94 10.10
C SER A 60 -16.44 -10.41 8.93
N LEU A 61 -15.76 -9.88 7.91
CA LEU A 61 -16.36 -9.40 6.65
C LEU A 61 -16.11 -10.34 5.47
N ARG A 62 -15.74 -11.61 5.73
CA ARG A 62 -15.40 -12.59 4.69
C ARG A 62 -16.50 -12.81 3.65
N GLN A 63 -17.76 -12.67 4.02
CA GLN A 63 -18.92 -12.78 3.12
C GLN A 63 -18.84 -11.79 1.94
N TRP A 64 -18.20 -10.64 2.13
CA TRP A 64 -18.06 -9.64 1.06
C TRP A 64 -17.09 -10.06 -0.04
N ARG A 65 -16.29 -11.11 0.14
CA ARG A 65 -15.38 -11.60 -0.90
C ARG A 65 -16.12 -12.17 -2.12
N GLU A 66 -17.39 -12.52 -1.95
CA GLU A 66 -18.26 -12.99 -3.04
C GLU A 66 -18.94 -11.84 -3.79
N ASP A 67 -18.85 -10.60 -3.26
CA ASP A 67 -19.43 -9.42 -3.90
C ASP A 67 -18.62 -9.04 -5.17
N PRO A 68 -19.26 -8.86 -6.33
CA PRO A 68 -18.58 -8.41 -7.56
C PRO A 68 -17.84 -7.07 -7.43
N ALA A 69 -18.25 -6.21 -6.49
CA ALA A 69 -17.59 -4.95 -6.17
C ALA A 69 -16.37 -5.12 -5.26
N PHE A 70 -16.10 -6.30 -4.70
CA PHE A 70 -14.97 -6.50 -3.81
C PHE A 70 -13.63 -6.31 -4.53
N ARG A 71 -12.76 -5.49 -3.94
CA ARG A 71 -11.43 -5.17 -4.49
C ARG A 71 -10.29 -5.36 -3.51
N GLY A 72 -10.56 -5.39 -2.21
CA GLY A 72 -9.52 -5.50 -1.21
C GLY A 72 -10.05 -5.70 0.19
N GLU A 73 -9.17 -6.17 1.07
CA GLU A 73 -9.46 -6.32 2.49
C GLU A 73 -8.33 -5.74 3.34
N LEU A 74 -8.71 -5.30 4.53
CA LEU A 74 -7.81 -4.78 5.52
C LEU A 74 -8.14 -5.33 6.91
N ARG A 75 -7.11 -5.35 7.76
CA ARG A 75 -7.21 -5.70 9.18
C ARG A 75 -6.35 -4.75 10.00
N PHE A 76 -6.90 -4.30 11.11
CA PHE A 76 -6.22 -3.45 12.08
C PHE A 76 -6.29 -4.09 13.46
N GLY A 77 -5.18 -4.03 14.19
CA GLY A 77 -5.09 -4.47 15.57
C GLY A 77 -4.78 -5.95 15.75
N SER A 78 -4.86 -6.39 17.00
CA SER A 78 -4.58 -7.76 17.43
C SER A 78 -5.85 -8.62 17.41
N ALA A 79 -5.70 -9.94 17.62
CA ALA A 79 -6.80 -10.90 17.61
C ALA A 79 -7.97 -10.54 18.56
N GLU A 80 -7.69 -9.86 19.67
CA GLU A 80 -8.69 -9.49 20.68
C GLU A 80 -9.44 -8.19 20.33
N ASN A 81 -8.84 -7.32 19.51
CA ASN A 81 -9.39 -6.02 19.14
C ASN A 81 -9.22 -5.75 17.64
N THR A 82 -9.59 -6.72 16.80
CA THR A 82 -9.47 -6.59 15.36
C THR A 82 -10.58 -5.69 14.81
N LEU A 83 -10.24 -4.74 13.95
CA LEU A 83 -11.17 -4.11 13.03
C LEU A 83 -10.96 -4.74 11.65
N HIS A 84 -12.01 -5.34 11.11
CA HIS A 84 -12.04 -5.83 9.74
C HIS A 84 -12.55 -4.72 8.83
N ALA A 85 -11.93 -4.58 7.67
CA ALA A 85 -12.45 -3.69 6.64
C ALA A 85 -12.35 -4.31 5.24
N VAL A 86 -13.25 -3.91 4.35
CA VAL A 86 -13.23 -4.28 2.93
C VAL A 86 -13.43 -3.04 2.07
N LEU A 87 -12.83 -3.07 0.88
CA LEU A 87 -13.00 -2.07 -0.16
C LEU A 87 -13.96 -2.61 -1.22
N LEU A 88 -15.08 -1.93 -1.39
CA LEU A 88 -16.08 -2.21 -2.41
C LEU A 88 -16.08 -1.08 -3.44
N GLU A 89 -15.78 -1.39 -4.69
CA GLU A 89 -15.85 -0.44 -5.79
C GLU A 89 -17.31 -0.03 -6.04
N SER A 90 -17.58 1.27 -6.07
CA SER A 90 -18.92 1.78 -6.38
C SER A 90 -19.04 2.21 -7.85
N ASP A 91 -20.22 2.71 -8.23
CA ASP A 91 -20.44 3.30 -9.55
C ASP A 91 -20.00 4.78 -9.63
N ARG A 92 -19.48 5.36 -8.54
CA ARG A 92 -19.09 6.77 -8.50
C ARG A 92 -17.79 7.01 -9.31
N PRO A 93 -17.82 7.90 -10.33
CA PRO A 93 -16.66 8.13 -11.16
C PRO A 93 -15.57 8.88 -10.41
N VAL A 94 -14.31 8.51 -10.68
CA VAL A 94 -13.16 9.31 -10.26
C VAL A 94 -12.95 10.44 -11.27
N THR A 95 -13.21 11.69 -10.87
CA THR A 95 -13.14 12.86 -11.75
C THR A 95 -11.84 13.65 -11.62
N GLU A 96 -11.09 13.42 -10.55
CA GLU A 96 -9.89 14.21 -10.23
C GLU A 96 -8.60 13.47 -10.58
N ARG A 97 -7.55 14.26 -10.86
CA ARG A 97 -6.19 13.78 -11.08
C ARG A 97 -5.21 14.63 -10.30
N LYS A 98 -4.20 13.98 -9.71
CA LYS A 98 -3.07 14.66 -9.06
C LYS A 98 -1.73 14.19 -9.60
N LEU A 99 -0.71 15.04 -9.40
CA LEU A 99 0.66 14.74 -9.81
C LEU A 99 1.26 13.57 -9.02
N CYS A 100 2.27 12.94 -9.62
CA CYS A 100 2.94 11.75 -9.11
C CYS A 100 4.42 12.06 -8.90
N ASN A 101 4.83 12.33 -7.66
CA ASN A 101 6.23 12.60 -7.27
C ASN A 101 7.11 11.33 -7.16
N GLU A 102 6.73 10.24 -7.83
CA GLU A 102 7.45 8.95 -7.76
C GLU A 102 8.92 9.08 -8.22
N ASN A 103 9.17 9.93 -9.22
CA ASN A 103 10.52 10.17 -9.73
C ASN A 103 11.41 10.91 -8.73
N GLU A 104 10.84 11.76 -7.88
CA GLU A 104 11.60 12.50 -6.86
C GLU A 104 12.11 11.54 -5.77
N VAL A 105 11.26 10.61 -5.34
CA VAL A 105 11.66 9.54 -4.39
C VAL A 105 12.72 8.64 -5.02
N ALA A 106 12.55 8.25 -6.28
CA ALA A 106 13.52 7.43 -7.01
C ALA A 106 14.88 8.13 -7.15
N ALA A 107 14.90 9.44 -7.40
CA ALA A 107 16.14 10.21 -7.54
C ALA A 107 16.91 10.35 -6.21
N ALA A 108 16.21 10.34 -5.08
CA ALA A 108 16.82 10.39 -3.75
C ALA A 108 17.24 9.01 -3.21
N ALA A 109 16.94 7.93 -3.92
CA ALA A 109 17.18 6.57 -3.45
C ALA A 109 18.63 6.11 -3.66
N GLU A 110 19.22 5.54 -2.62
CA GLU A 110 20.46 4.77 -2.70
C GLU A 110 20.11 3.29 -2.93
N VAL A 111 20.59 2.71 -4.03
CA VAL A 111 20.30 1.31 -4.39
C VAL A 111 21.58 0.48 -4.30
N ASP A 112 21.53 -0.62 -3.56
CA ASP A 112 22.56 -1.67 -3.57
C ASP A 112 21.98 -2.90 -4.27
N GLU A 113 22.43 -3.14 -5.51
CA GLU A 113 21.93 -4.25 -6.30
C GLU A 113 22.38 -5.62 -5.78
N SER A 114 23.54 -5.68 -5.13
CA SER A 114 24.11 -6.91 -4.56
C SER A 114 23.34 -7.33 -3.31
N ALA A 115 23.10 -6.38 -2.41
CA ALA A 115 22.30 -6.59 -1.21
C ALA A 115 20.78 -6.64 -1.50
N LYS A 116 20.38 -6.25 -2.71
CA LYS A 116 18.98 -6.13 -3.16
C LYS A 116 18.18 -5.17 -2.28
N THR A 117 18.76 -4.01 -2.00
CA THR A 117 18.18 -2.99 -1.12
C THR A 117 18.04 -1.66 -1.83
N ALA A 118 17.06 -0.87 -1.39
CA ALA A 118 16.98 0.54 -1.70
C ALA A 118 16.68 1.31 -0.41
N LYS A 119 17.35 2.45 -0.23
CA LYS A 119 17.34 3.25 1.00
C LYS A 119 17.09 4.73 0.73
N LEU A 120 16.39 5.38 1.65
CA LEU A 120 16.28 6.83 1.74
C LEU A 120 16.84 7.28 3.09
N LEU A 121 17.71 8.28 3.07
CA LEU A 121 18.22 8.97 4.25
C LEU A 121 17.47 10.28 4.44
N HIS A 122 17.01 10.54 5.66
CA HIS A 122 16.18 11.68 6.04
C HIS A 122 15.06 11.96 5.03
N PRO A 123 14.19 10.97 4.74
CA PRO A 123 13.17 11.09 3.69
C PRO A 123 12.19 12.25 3.96
N ARG A 124 12.18 13.25 3.08
CA ARG A 124 11.29 14.44 3.15
C ARG A 124 10.28 14.56 2.01
N ILE A 125 10.36 13.69 1.00
CA ILE A 125 9.54 13.77 -0.22
C ILE A 125 8.36 12.81 -0.09
N GLY A 126 7.15 13.34 -0.23
CA GLY A 126 5.93 12.55 -0.09
C GLY A 126 5.68 12.05 1.34
N VAL A 127 4.58 11.34 1.53
CA VAL A 127 4.24 10.72 2.81
C VAL A 127 4.92 9.35 2.99
N PRO A 128 5.01 8.79 4.21
CA PRO A 128 5.73 7.54 4.45
C PRO A 128 5.29 6.36 3.57
N ILE A 129 3.98 6.17 3.35
CA ILE A 129 3.49 5.10 2.47
C ILE A 129 3.91 5.30 1.01
N GLU A 130 3.94 6.55 0.54
CA GLU A 130 4.41 6.88 -0.81
C GLU A 130 5.89 6.54 -0.94
N GLN A 131 6.70 6.87 0.05
CA GLN A 131 8.12 6.54 0.08
C GLN A 131 8.36 5.03 0.04
N VAL A 132 7.67 4.25 0.87
CA VAL A 132 7.76 2.78 0.87
C VAL A 132 7.43 2.20 -0.51
N VAL A 133 6.31 2.64 -1.10
CA VAL A 133 5.81 2.11 -2.38
C VAL A 133 6.72 2.51 -3.53
N PHE A 134 7.13 3.79 -3.62
CA PHE A 134 7.97 4.26 -4.72
C PHE A 134 9.40 3.75 -4.62
N LEU A 135 9.97 3.69 -3.41
CA LEU A 135 11.29 3.12 -3.18
C LEU A 135 11.32 1.64 -3.57
N ASN A 136 10.31 0.87 -3.16
CA ASN A 136 10.23 -0.54 -3.53
C ASN A 136 10.04 -0.71 -5.04
N LYS A 137 9.16 0.08 -5.67
CA LYS A 137 8.98 0.04 -7.12
C LYS A 137 10.29 0.39 -7.87
N HIS A 138 11.03 1.38 -7.39
CA HIS A 138 12.33 1.74 -7.96
C HIS A 138 13.32 0.57 -7.89
N LEU A 139 13.41 -0.10 -6.74
CA LEU A 139 14.22 -1.30 -6.55
C LEU A 139 13.84 -2.41 -7.55
N HIS A 140 12.54 -2.62 -7.80
CA HIS A 140 12.07 -3.62 -8.76
C HIS A 140 12.48 -3.29 -10.20
N LEU A 141 12.37 -2.02 -10.60
CA LEU A 141 12.77 -1.58 -11.94
C LEU A 141 14.29 -1.70 -12.16
N LYS A 142 15.10 -1.64 -11.08
CA LYS A 142 16.55 -1.87 -11.13
C LYS A 142 16.91 -3.35 -11.18
N LEU A 143 16.34 -4.17 -10.28
CA LEU A 143 16.73 -5.57 -10.13
C LEU A 143 16.02 -6.52 -11.09
N LEU A 144 14.78 -6.22 -11.47
CA LEU A 144 13.89 -7.11 -12.21
C LEU A 144 13.38 -6.49 -13.53
N PRO A 145 14.19 -5.75 -14.31
CA PRO A 145 13.72 -5.03 -15.49
C PRO A 145 13.16 -5.96 -16.57
N HIS A 146 13.64 -7.20 -16.61
CA HIS A 146 13.22 -8.22 -17.57
C HIS A 146 11.90 -8.92 -17.21
N LEU A 147 11.45 -8.83 -15.94
CA LEU A 147 10.22 -9.50 -15.51
C LEU A 147 8.97 -8.67 -15.83
N SER A 148 9.03 -7.37 -15.55
CA SER A 148 7.92 -6.46 -15.89
C SER A 148 8.36 -5.00 -15.82
N PRO A 149 7.92 -4.16 -16.78
CA PRO A 149 8.04 -2.72 -16.67
C PRO A 149 7.00 -2.11 -15.72
N LYS A 150 6.02 -2.90 -15.26
CA LYS A 150 4.89 -2.47 -14.44
C LYS A 150 4.76 -3.34 -13.19
N TRP A 151 4.87 -2.69 -12.04
CA TRP A 151 4.75 -3.31 -10.73
C TRP A 151 3.60 -2.64 -9.97
N LEU A 152 2.69 -3.45 -9.46
CA LEU A 152 1.50 -3.02 -8.70
C LEU A 152 1.68 -3.37 -7.23
N PHE A 153 1.48 -2.39 -6.36
CA PHE A 153 1.43 -2.61 -4.92
C PHE A 153 0.20 -3.48 -4.60
N ALA A 154 0.44 -4.69 -4.08
CA ALA A 154 -0.58 -5.72 -3.90
C ALA A 154 -0.91 -5.99 -2.43
N ARG A 155 0.08 -5.94 -1.54
CA ARG A 155 -0.12 -6.25 -0.12
C ARG A 155 0.84 -5.48 0.78
N LEU A 156 0.35 -5.05 1.93
CA LEU A 156 1.11 -4.45 3.02
C LEU A 156 0.82 -5.20 4.31
N GLU A 157 1.85 -5.48 5.09
CA GLU A 157 1.77 -6.05 6.43
C GLU A 157 2.74 -5.26 7.31
N LEU A 158 2.25 -4.62 8.37
CA LEU A 158 3.06 -3.80 9.25
C LEU A 158 2.82 -4.18 10.71
N GLU A 159 3.81 -3.95 11.54
CA GLU A 159 3.68 -4.06 13.00
C GLU A 159 2.67 -3.05 13.58
N SER A 160 2.58 -1.88 12.95
CA SER A 160 1.57 -0.85 13.20
C SER A 160 1.36 0.01 11.95
N SER A 161 0.33 0.85 11.92
CA SER A 161 0.20 1.85 10.86
C SER A 161 1.43 2.73 10.80
N LEU A 162 1.94 3.01 9.59
CA LEU A 162 3.11 3.86 9.38
C LEU A 162 2.97 5.19 10.15
N PRO A 163 4.03 5.63 10.84
CA PRO A 163 4.01 6.89 11.57
C PRO A 163 3.75 8.07 10.63
N PRO A 164 3.18 9.19 11.13
CA PRO A 164 2.87 10.35 10.30
C PRO A 164 4.13 11.09 9.83
N VAL A 165 5.21 11.00 10.60
CA VAL A 165 6.54 11.52 10.27
C VAL A 165 7.44 10.36 9.93
N CYS A 166 8.27 10.52 8.90
CA CYS A 166 9.17 9.46 8.50
C CYS A 166 10.33 9.30 9.49
N ALA A 167 10.81 8.07 9.60
CA ALA A 167 12.03 7.71 10.31
C ALA A 167 13.25 8.45 9.72
N ASP A 168 14.36 8.47 10.45
CA ASP A 168 15.62 9.04 9.94
C ASP A 168 16.13 8.27 8.72
N SER A 169 15.78 6.99 8.63
CA SER A 169 16.00 6.19 7.44
C SER A 169 14.85 5.23 7.14
N LEU A 170 14.58 5.06 5.85
CA LEU A 170 13.67 4.06 5.31
C LEU A 170 14.45 3.16 4.36
N GLU A 171 14.32 1.85 4.53
CA GLU A 171 14.93 0.86 3.65
C GLU A 171 13.90 -0.20 3.26
N VAL A 172 14.02 -0.67 2.01
CA VAL A 172 13.29 -1.83 1.52
C VAL A 172 14.28 -2.86 1.01
N VAL A 173 14.04 -4.14 1.35
CA VAL A 173 14.94 -5.24 1.00
C VAL A 173 14.14 -6.32 0.27
N LEU A 174 14.45 -6.57 -1.00
CA LEU A 174 13.77 -7.60 -1.78
C LEU A 174 14.17 -8.99 -1.28
N LYS A 175 13.23 -9.71 -0.65
CA LYS A 175 13.49 -11.03 -0.06
C LYS A 175 13.08 -12.17 -0.97
N GLN A 176 11.97 -12.03 -1.70
CA GLN A 176 11.39 -13.14 -2.46
C GLN A 176 10.85 -12.66 -3.81
N VAL A 177 11.03 -13.51 -4.82
CA VAL A 177 10.38 -13.42 -6.13
C VAL A 177 9.68 -14.76 -6.37
N LEU A 178 8.35 -14.75 -6.38
CA LEU A 178 7.49 -15.93 -6.48
C LEU A 178 6.88 -16.00 -7.88
N GLY A 179 7.24 -17.07 -8.62
CA GLY A 179 6.69 -17.36 -9.93
C GLY A 179 6.82 -16.21 -10.94
N ASN A 180 7.86 -15.37 -10.80
CA ASN A 180 8.15 -14.20 -11.64
C ASN A 180 7.03 -13.14 -11.73
N ARG A 181 6.02 -13.21 -10.85
CA ARG A 181 4.83 -12.34 -10.90
C ARG A 181 4.48 -11.70 -9.58
N PHE A 182 5.04 -12.19 -8.47
CA PHE A 182 4.79 -11.68 -7.14
C PHE A 182 6.11 -11.54 -6.40
N THR A 183 6.28 -10.48 -5.64
CA THR A 183 7.49 -10.24 -4.86
C THR A 183 7.13 -9.88 -3.44
N ARG A 184 8.06 -10.11 -2.52
CA ARG A 184 7.96 -9.67 -1.14
C ARG A 184 9.26 -8.99 -0.72
N SER A 185 9.12 -7.80 -0.17
CA SER A 185 10.21 -7.01 0.39
C SER A 185 9.96 -6.75 1.87
N ASP A 186 11.02 -6.78 2.67
CA ASP A 186 10.96 -6.25 4.03
C ASP A 186 11.01 -4.72 3.99
N ILE A 187 10.32 -4.09 4.94
CA ILE A 187 10.40 -2.66 5.22
C ILE A 187 11.16 -2.49 6.52
N LEU A 188 12.18 -1.64 6.53
CA LEU A 188 12.94 -1.29 7.72
C LEU A 188 12.85 0.22 7.96
N LEU A 189 12.62 0.60 9.21
CA LEU A 189 12.69 1.97 9.72
C LEU A 189 13.83 2.03 10.72
N ASP A 190 14.81 2.92 10.50
CA ASP A 190 16.00 3.06 11.36
C ASP A 190 16.72 1.73 11.61
N GLY A 191 16.85 0.92 10.55
CA GLY A 191 17.49 -0.40 10.59
C GLY A 191 16.68 -1.49 11.29
N LYS A 192 15.49 -1.19 11.82
CA LYS A 192 14.60 -2.18 12.43
C LYS A 192 13.52 -2.59 11.45
N ARG A 193 13.29 -3.89 11.29
CA ARG A 193 12.17 -4.40 10.51
C ARG A 193 10.87 -3.87 11.08
N TYR A 194 10.01 -3.35 10.22
CA TYR A 194 8.71 -2.77 10.58
C TYR A 194 7.54 -3.48 9.90
N GLY A 195 7.80 -4.20 8.80
CA GLY A 195 6.77 -4.89 8.05
C GLY A 195 7.28 -5.49 6.75
N THR A 196 6.34 -5.84 5.88
CA THR A 196 6.60 -6.30 4.52
C THR A 196 5.64 -5.66 3.54
N ILE A 197 6.13 -5.45 2.32
CA ILE A 197 5.34 -5.00 1.18
C ILE A 197 5.50 -6.02 0.05
N SER A 198 4.40 -6.29 -0.65
CA SER A 198 4.39 -7.18 -1.80
C SER A 198 3.89 -6.47 -3.04
N PHE A 199 4.52 -6.76 -4.16
CA PHE A 199 4.12 -6.26 -5.46
C PHE A 199 3.76 -7.43 -6.38
N SER A 200 2.90 -7.15 -7.35
CA SER A 200 2.57 -8.07 -8.43
C SER A 200 2.72 -7.43 -9.79
N THR A 201 2.92 -8.25 -10.82
CA THR A 201 2.79 -7.80 -12.20
C THR A 201 1.30 -7.81 -12.60
N PRO A 202 0.83 -6.85 -13.40
CA PRO A 202 -0.52 -6.92 -13.98
C PRO A 202 -0.65 -8.19 -14.84
N GLN A 203 -1.86 -8.78 -14.86
CA GLN A 203 -2.22 -9.87 -15.77
C GLN A 203 -2.55 -9.33 -17.15
#